data_AF-R2TAM6-F1
#
_entry.id   AF-R2TAM6-F1
#
_cell.length_a   1.000
_cell.length_b   1.000
_cell.length_c   1.000
_cell.angle_alpha   90.00
_cell.angle_beta   90.00
_cell.angle_gamma   90.00
#
_symmetry.space_group_name_H-M   'P 1'
#
loop_
_entity.id
_entity.type
_entity.pdbx_description
1 polymer ?
#
loop_
_entity_poly.entity_id
_entity_poly.type
_entity_poly.pdbx_seq_one_letter_code
_entity_poly.pdbx_strand_id
1 'polypeptide(L)'
;MKNELHNLKAIPYQDITDLQDLLDHFDSWQEPLAILDHFFQFRTGPINKKKVIKEYYACGHLFHAFFTEFIRLVEAEQIKIHKLDRERKVTTHFMNK
;
A
#
# COMPACT_ATOMS: atom_id res chain seq x y z
N MET A 1 6.24 -36.95 26.90
CA MET A 1 6.50 -35.61 26.34
C MET A 1 6.75 -35.75 24.85
N LYS A 2 5.75 -35.46 24.03
CA LYS A 2 5.95 -35.18 22.60
C LYS A 2 5.28 -33.84 22.37
N ASN A 3 6.10 -32.78 22.41
CA ASN A 3 5.65 -31.45 22.03
C ASN A 3 5.35 -31.54 20.54
N GLU A 4 4.09 -31.71 20.19
CA GLU A 4 3.59 -31.39 18.86
C GLU A 4 3.78 -29.88 18.69
N LEU A 5 4.99 -29.47 18.29
CA LEU A 5 5.15 -28.23 17.55
C LEU A 5 4.36 -28.46 16.26
N HIS A 6 3.06 -28.18 16.31
CA HIS A 6 2.30 -27.87 15.11
C HIS A 6 3.15 -26.91 14.30
N ASN A 7 3.59 -27.36 13.13
CA ASN A 7 4.44 -26.61 12.22
C ASN A 7 3.83 -25.21 12.02
N LEU A 8 4.32 -24.23 12.80
CA LEU A 8 4.11 -22.82 12.52
C LEU A 8 4.79 -22.65 11.17
N LYS A 9 3.98 -22.48 10.11
CA LYS A 9 4.51 -22.26 8.77
C LYS A 9 5.50 -21.12 8.86
N ALA A 10 6.77 -21.41 8.59
CA ALA A 10 7.81 -20.39 8.61
C ALA A 10 7.44 -19.33 7.58
N ILE A 11 7.30 -18.08 8.02
CA ILE A 11 7.12 -16.94 7.12
C ILE A 11 8.43 -16.78 6.37
N PRO A 12 8.43 -16.88 5.03
CA PRO A 12 9.61 -16.61 4.23
C PRO A 12 10.20 -15.24 4.56
N TYR A 13 11.53 -15.15 4.68
CA TYR A 13 12.20 -13.86 4.91
C TYR A 13 11.88 -12.85 3.81
N GLN A 14 11.69 -13.32 2.56
CA GLN A 14 11.28 -12.48 1.45
C GLN A 14 9.92 -11.81 1.68
N ASP A 15 8.97 -12.49 2.32
CA ASP A 15 7.66 -11.90 2.62
C ASP A 15 7.79 -10.77 3.65
N ILE A 16 8.75 -10.86 4.57
CA ILE A 16 9.05 -9.80 5.54
C ILE A 16 9.69 -8.60 4.85
N THR A 17 10.68 -8.84 3.98
CA THR A 17 11.33 -7.78 3.20
C THR A 17 10.33 -7.07 2.27
N ASP A 18 9.49 -7.82 1.57
CA ASP A 18 8.45 -7.28 0.69
C ASP A 18 7.47 -6.37 1.45
N LEU A 19 7.11 -6.75 2.69
CA LEU A 19 6.27 -5.92 3.56
C LEU A 19 7.00 -4.64 4.00
N GLN A 20 8.30 -4.72 4.28
CA GLN A 20 9.11 -3.54 4.61
C GLN A 20 9.18 -2.57 3.43
N ASP A 21 9.46 -3.08 2.23
CA ASP A 21 9.52 -2.28 1.01
C ASP A 21 8.15 -1.60 0.71
N LEU A 22 7.04 -2.29 1.00
CA LEU A 22 5.69 -1.72 0.86
C LEU A 22 5.43 -0.60 1.87
N LEU A 23 5.86 -0.78 3.13
CA LEU A 23 5.75 0.25 4.16
C LEU A 23 6.58 1.49 3.80
N ASP A 24 7.81 1.29 3.32
CA ASP A 24 8.68 2.38 2.88
C ASP A 24 8.05 3.15 1.70
N HIS A 25 7.40 2.46 0.76
CA HIS A 25 6.65 3.11 -0.32
C HIS A 25 5.50 3.96 0.24
N PHE A 26 4.72 3.46 1.19
CA PHE A 26 3.63 4.25 1.78
C PHE A 26 4.15 5.44 2.59
N ASP A 27 5.25 5.29 3.33
CA ASP A 27 5.88 6.36 4.08
C ASP A 27 6.43 7.45 3.14
N SER A 28 6.96 7.07 1.97
CA SER A 28 7.42 8.04 0.97
C SER A 28 6.30 8.97 0.44
N TRP A 29 5.04 8.56 0.55
CA TRP A 29 3.88 9.35 0.16
C TRP A 29 3.37 10.31 1.25
N GLN A 30 3.88 10.24 2.48
CA GLN A 30 3.43 11.10 3.59
C GLN A 30 3.54 12.60 3.28
N GLU A 31 4.73 13.05 2.86
CA GLU A 31 4.97 14.46 2.57
C GLU A 31 4.16 14.96 1.35
N PRO A 32 4.11 14.25 0.21
CA PRO A 32 3.25 14.65 -0.90
C PRO A 32 1.75 14.68 -0.54
N LEU A 33 1.25 13.72 0.25
CA LEU A 33 -0.15 13.73 0.68
C LEU A 33 -0.46 14.89 1.63
N ALA A 34 0.49 15.31 2.47
CA ALA A 34 0.33 16.49 3.31
C ALA A 34 0.17 17.78 2.49
N ILE A 35 0.83 17.88 1.33
CA ILE A 35 0.65 19.01 0.39
C ILE A 35 -0.79 19.02 -0.16
N LEU A 36 -1.33 17.85 -0.54
CA LEU A 36 -2.72 17.73 -0.98
C LEU A 36 -3.69 18.14 0.13
N ASP A 37 -3.52 17.60 1.34
CA ASP A 37 -4.37 17.94 2.48
C ASP A 37 -4.36 19.46 2.73
N HIS A 38 -3.19 20.07 2.80
CA HIS A 38 -3.06 21.50 3.00
C HIS A 38 -3.73 22.34 1.90
N PHE A 39 -3.66 21.90 0.64
CA PHE A 39 -4.31 22.60 -0.46
C PHE A 39 -5.84 22.58 -0.33
N PHE A 40 -6.41 21.44 0.09
CA PHE A 40 -7.86 21.24 0.22
C PHE A 40 -8.45 21.74 1.54
N GLN A 41 -7.62 22.13 2.52
CA GLN A 41 -8.07 22.78 3.74
C GLN A 41 -8.87 24.06 3.43
N PHE A 42 -9.91 24.31 4.24
CA PHE A 42 -10.77 25.48 4.08
C PHE A 42 -9.97 26.78 4.24
N ARG A 43 -9.94 27.60 3.18
CA ARG A 43 -9.30 28.91 3.22
C ARG A 43 -10.28 29.95 3.75
N THR A 44 -9.98 30.49 4.92
CA THR A 44 -10.68 31.64 5.49
C THR A 44 -9.92 32.92 5.15
N GLY A 45 -10.40 33.68 4.17
CA GLY A 45 -9.78 34.95 3.77
C GLY A 45 -9.95 35.29 2.28
N PRO A 46 -9.43 36.45 1.84
CA PRO A 46 -9.50 36.84 0.44
C PRO A 46 -8.70 35.87 -0.45
N ILE A 47 -9.37 35.33 -1.48
CA ILE A 47 -8.81 34.29 -2.35
C ILE A 47 -8.15 34.90 -3.58
N ASN A 48 -6.88 34.55 -3.81
CA ASN A 48 -6.23 34.80 -5.10
C ASN A 48 -6.56 33.67 -6.09
N LYS A 49 -7.58 33.90 -6.93
CA LYS A 49 -8.07 32.91 -7.91
C LYS A 49 -6.99 32.35 -8.83
N LYS A 50 -6.07 33.20 -9.34
CA LYS A 50 -5.00 32.74 -10.25
C LYS A 50 -4.03 31.78 -9.56
N LYS A 51 -3.70 32.06 -8.29
CA LYS A 51 -2.85 31.19 -7.47
C LYS A 51 -3.54 29.85 -7.21
N VAL A 52 -4.80 29.88 -6.79
CA VAL A 52 -5.60 28.67 -6.53
C VAL A 52 -5.71 27.78 -7.76
N ILE A 53 -5.94 28.35 -8.95
CA ILE A 53 -6.01 27.56 -10.19
C ILE A 53 -4.67 26.85 -10.48
N LYS A 54 -3.53 27.53 -10.32
CA LYS A 54 -2.21 26.91 -10.53
C LYS A 54 -1.93 25.79 -9.53
N GLU A 55 -2.21 26.05 -8.25
CA GLU A 55 -2.05 25.05 -7.18
C GLU A 55 -2.99 23.85 -7.40
N TYR A 56 -4.21 24.09 -7.89
CA TYR A 56 -5.15 23.03 -8.25
C TYR A 56 -4.60 22.11 -9.35
N TYR A 57 -4.01 22.66 -10.42
CA TYR A 57 -3.39 21.84 -11.46
C TYR A 57 -2.24 20.99 -10.92
N ALA A 58 -1.35 21.58 -10.10
CA ALA A 58 -0.26 20.84 -9.46
C ALA A 58 -0.77 19.72 -8.54
N CYS A 59 -1.78 20.01 -7.70
CA CYS A 59 -2.41 19.03 -6.83
C CYS A 59 -3.14 17.94 -7.62
N GLY A 60 -3.75 18.27 -8.75
CA GLY A 60 -4.36 17.29 -9.66
C GLY A 60 -3.34 16.30 -10.22
N HIS A 61 -2.17 16.78 -10.65
CA HIS A 61 -1.08 15.91 -11.10
C HIS A 61 -0.55 15.04 -9.97
N LEU A 62 -0.37 15.61 -8.79
CA LEU A 62 0.11 14.88 -7.63
C LEU A 62 -0.87 13.78 -7.19
N PHE A 63 -2.17 14.11 -7.11
CA PHE A 63 -3.22 13.14 -6.84
C PHE A 63 -3.23 12.01 -7.89
N HIS A 64 -3.11 12.34 -9.18
CA HIS A 64 -3.10 11.33 -10.23
C HIS A 64 -1.92 10.37 -10.07
N ALA A 65 -0.71 10.90 -9.81
CA ALA A 65 0.48 10.08 -9.57
C ALA A 65 0.30 9.14 -8.36
N PHE A 66 -0.17 9.67 -7.24
CA PHE A 66 -0.48 8.87 -6.06
C PHE A 66 -1.52 7.79 -6.35
N PHE A 67 -2.64 8.16 -7.00
CA PHE A 67 -3.74 7.24 -7.25
C PHE A 67 -3.32 6.09 -8.18
N THR A 68 -2.59 6.39 -9.25
CA THR A 68 -2.05 5.38 -10.16
C THR A 68 -1.12 4.40 -9.43
N GLU A 69 -0.22 4.92 -8.61
CA GLU A 69 0.72 4.07 -7.88
C GLU A 69 0.02 3.24 -6.80
N PHE A 70 -0.93 3.82 -6.08
CA PHE A 70 -1.74 3.12 -5.09
C PHE A 70 -2.50 1.94 -5.70
N ILE A 71 -3.17 2.15 -6.84
CA ILE A 71 -3.87 1.05 -7.54
C ILE A 71 -2.89 -0.04 -7.96
N ARG A 72 -1.73 0.34 -8.53
CA ARG A 72 -0.69 -0.62 -8.94
C ARG A 72 -0.20 -1.47 -7.76
N LEU A 73 0.06 -0.86 -6.61
CA LEU A 73 0.50 -1.55 -5.40
C LEU A 73 -0.59 -2.49 -4.86
N VAL A 74 -1.85 -2.04 -4.81
CA VAL A 74 -2.98 -2.86 -4.36
C VAL A 74 -3.16 -4.09 -5.24
N GLU A 75 -3.10 -3.93 -6.57
CA GLU A 75 -3.20 -5.05 -7.52
C GLU A 75 -2.05 -6.05 -7.34
N ALA A 76 -0.82 -5.57 -7.19
CA ALA A 76 0.36 -6.42 -6.97
C ALA A 76 0.22 -7.24 -5.67
N GLU A 77 -0.22 -6.62 -4.58
CA GLU A 77 -0.39 -7.29 -3.30
C GLU A 77 -1.56 -8.28 -3.30
N GLN A 78 -2.67 -7.97 -4.01
CA GLN A 78 -3.75 -8.95 -4.21
C GLN A 78 -3.28 -10.21 -4.93
N ILE A 79 -2.42 -10.06 -5.96
CA ILE A 79 -1.82 -11.21 -6.66
C ILE A 79 -0.97 -12.04 -5.70
N LYS A 80 -0.14 -11.41 -4.86
CA LYS A 80 0.66 -12.11 -3.84
C LYS A 80 -0.23 -12.87 -2.85
N ILE A 81 -1.28 -12.24 -2.34
CA ILE A 81 -2.24 -12.87 -1.42
C ILE A 81 -2.90 -14.11 -2.07
N HIS A 82 -3.33 -14.00 -3.32
CA HIS A 82 -3.93 -15.14 -4.04
C HIS A 82 -2.94 -16.29 -4.25
N LYS A 83 -1.67 -15.99 -4.51
CA LYS A 83 -0.60 -17.00 -4.62
C LYS A 83 -0.41 -17.72 -3.29
N LEU A 84 -0.28 -16.97 -2.19
CA LEU A 84 -0.11 -17.52 -0.85
C LEU A 84 -1.31 -18.38 -0.41
N ASP A 85 -2.55 -17.98 -0.70
CA ASP A 85 -3.73 -18.78 -0.38
C ASP A 85 -3.82 -20.07 -1.22
N ARG A 86 -3.38 -20.02 -2.49
CA ARG A 86 -3.29 -21.22 -3.34
C ARG A 86 -2.25 -22.20 -2.80
N GLU A 87 -1.05 -21.72 -2.48
CA GLU A 87 0.02 -22.54 -1.91
C GLU A 87 -0.42 -23.15 -0.57
N ARG A 88 -1.12 -22.38 0.27
CA ARG A 88 -1.71 -22.88 1.52
C ARG A 88 -2.67 -24.06 1.29
N LYS A 89 -3.57 -23.97 0.31
CA LYS A 89 -4.55 -25.01 -0.03
C LYS A 89 -3.90 -26.30 -0.55
N VAL A 90 -2.86 -26.16 -1.38
CA VAL A 90 -2.11 -27.31 -1.90
C VAL A 90 -1.41 -28.05 -0.77
N THR A 91 -0.71 -27.36 0.13
CA THR A 91 -0.05 -28.00 1.28
C THR A 91 -1.03 -28.74 2.19
N THR A 92 -2.21 -28.17 2.48
CA THR A 92 -3.23 -28.83 3.31
C THR A 92 -3.79 -30.10 2.66
N HIS A 93 -3.88 -30.16 1.33
CA HIS A 93 -4.34 -31.36 0.63
C HIS A 93 -3.31 -32.49 0.69
N PHE A 94 -2.01 -32.15 0.62
CA PHE A 94 -0.92 -33.14 0.75
C PHE A 94 -0.71 -33.66 2.18
N MET A 95 -1.04 -32.88 3.21
CA MET A 95 -0.92 -33.34 4.61
C MET A 95 -2.09 -34.19 5.11
N ASN A 96 -3.21 -34.23 4.38
CA ASN A 96 -4.42 -35.00 4.74
C ASN A 96 -4.52 -36.36 4.01
N LYS A 97 -3.44 -36.83 3.39
CA LYS A 97 -3.38 -38.09 2.64
C LYS A 97 -2.30 -38.99 3.21
#